data_AF-A0A6V7KI99-F1
#
_entry.id   AF-A0A6V7KI99-F1
#
_cell.length_a   1.000
_cell.length_b   1.000
_cell.length_c   1.000
_cell.angle_alpha   90.00
_cell.angle_beta   90.00
_cell.angle_gamma   90.00
#
_symmetry.space_group_name_H-M   'P 1'
#
loop_
_entity.id
_entity.type
_entity.pdbx_description
1 polymer ?
#
loop_
_entity_poly.entity_id
_entity_poly.type
_entity_poly.pdbx_seq_one_letter_code
_entity_poly.pdbx_strand_id
1 'polypeptide(L)'
;YTARYQCVHNALKAHARAYHIYNDEFRAEQNGQVGTVVAGSYYYPKTSDDMAAQKVAFDFETGWVMHPIFSETGGYPEVMVKRIGENSRAEGLEESRLPEFSPEWIDYV
;
A
#
# COMPACT_ATOMS: atom_id res chain seq x y z
N TYR A 1 2.76 -12.82 -12.54
CA TYR A 1 2.89 -11.38 -12.24
C TYR A 1 2.80 -11.06 -10.74
N THR A 2 3.39 -11.88 -9.86
CA THR A 2 3.37 -11.70 -8.39
C THR A 2 4.54 -10.85 -7.88
N ALA A 3 5.67 -10.87 -8.58
CA ALA A 3 6.91 -10.21 -8.15
C ALA A 3 6.76 -8.70 -7.86
N ARG A 4 5.89 -7.99 -8.59
CA ARG A 4 5.65 -6.55 -8.35
C ARG A 4 5.00 -6.32 -6.98
N TYR A 5 3.98 -7.11 -6.63
CA TYR A 5 3.30 -6.99 -5.34
C TYR A 5 4.24 -7.32 -4.18
N GLN A 6 5.04 -8.38 -4.33
CA GLN A 6 6.05 -8.77 -3.33
C GLN A 6 7.13 -7.70 -3.14
N CYS A 7 7.60 -7.08 -4.23
CA CYS A 7 8.58 -6.00 -4.18
C CYS A 7 8.06 -4.82 -3.34
N VAL A 8 6.86 -4.32 -3.67
CA VAL A 8 6.27 -3.18 -2.94
C VAL A 8 5.94 -3.56 -1.50
N HIS A 9 5.42 -4.76 -1.26
CA HIS A 9 5.16 -5.26 0.10
C HIS A 9 6.42 -5.23 0.97
N ASN A 10 7.54 -5.72 0.45
CA ASN A 10 8.81 -5.71 1.17
C ASN A 10 9.39 -4.30 1.32
N ALA A 11 9.23 -3.43 0.32
CA ALA A 11 9.68 -2.04 0.39
C ALA A 11 8.94 -1.25 1.49
N LEU A 12 7.63 -1.47 1.64
CA LEU A 12 6.83 -0.87 2.72
C LEU A 12 7.32 -1.30 4.10
N LYS A 13 7.55 -2.61 4.28
CA LYS A 13 8.09 -3.16 5.53
C LYS A 13 9.49 -2.64 5.85
N ALA A 14 10.32 -2.48 4.81
CA ALA A 14 11.65 -1.89 4.96
C ALA A 14 11.59 -0.41 5.35
N HIS A 15 10.68 0.36 4.74
CA HIS A 15 10.45 1.75 5.11
C HIS A 15 10.00 1.90 6.56
N ALA A 16 9.00 1.11 7.00
CA ALA A 16 8.54 1.09 8.38
C ALA A 16 9.69 0.81 9.37
N ARG A 17 10.51 -0.21 9.10
CA ARG A 17 11.70 -0.50 9.92
C ARG A 17 12.67 0.66 9.98
N ALA A 18 12.97 1.30 8.84
CA ALA A 18 13.86 2.44 8.81
C ALA A 18 13.29 3.65 9.60
N TYR A 19 11.98 3.86 9.52
CA TYR A 19 11.30 4.88 10.32
C TYR A 19 11.44 4.61 11.83
N HIS A 20 11.14 3.39 12.28
CA HIS A 20 11.24 3.01 13.70
C HIS A 20 12.67 3.08 14.21
N ILE A 21 13.66 2.60 13.44
CA ILE A 21 15.09 2.76 13.79
C ILE A 21 15.43 4.24 13.97
N TYR A 22 15.03 5.11 13.02
CA TYR A 22 15.27 6.54 13.16
C TYR A 22 14.58 7.12 14.40
N ASN A 23 13.33 6.73 14.64
CA ASN A 23 12.54 7.19 15.76
C ASN A 23 13.16 6.83 17.11
N ASP A 24 13.59 5.57 17.25
CA ASP A 24 13.98 5.00 18.52
C ASP A 24 15.45 5.27 18.86
N GLU A 25 16.32 5.34 17.85
CA GLU A 25 17.77 5.45 18.05
C GLU A 25 18.32 6.86 17.76
N PHE A 26 17.68 7.66 16.89
CA PHE A 26 18.30 8.88 16.35
C PHE A 26 17.50 10.17 16.55
N ARG A 27 16.16 10.09 16.61
CA ARG A 27 15.29 11.27 16.61
C ARG A 27 15.52 12.18 17.82
N ALA A 28 15.80 11.61 18.99
CA ALA A 28 16.04 12.36 20.22
C ALA A 28 17.27 13.29 20.12
N GLU A 29 18.31 12.88 19.39
CA GLU A 29 19.55 13.64 19.24
C GLU A 29 19.54 14.54 17.99
N GLN A 30 19.04 14.02 16.87
CA GLN A 30 19.14 14.68 15.57
C GLN A 30 17.94 15.59 15.28
N ASN A 31 16.79 15.31 15.89
CA ASN A 31 15.54 16.04 15.68
C ASN A 31 15.14 16.22 14.20
N GLY A 32 15.50 15.26 13.33
CA GLY A 32 15.17 15.28 11.91
C GLY A 32 13.86 14.56 11.58
N GLN A 33 13.59 14.44 10.29
CA GLN A 33 12.35 13.87 9.75
C GLN A 33 12.64 12.72 8.78
N VAL A 34 11.77 11.72 8.80
CA VAL A 34 11.77 10.59 7.87
C VAL A 34 10.42 10.54 7.21
N GLY A 35 10.43 10.40 5.88
CA GLY A 35 9.22 10.22 5.08
C GLY A 35 9.53 9.35 3.86
N THR A 36 8.52 9.19 3.02
CA THR A 36 8.63 8.47 1.74
C THR A 36 8.14 9.35 0.61
N VAL A 37 8.68 9.13 -0.59
CA VAL A 37 8.25 9.81 -1.82
C VAL A 37 7.62 8.79 -2.73
N VAL A 38 6.34 8.99 -3.04
CA VAL A 38 5.58 8.13 -3.95
C VAL A 38 5.29 8.93 -5.21
N ALA A 39 5.78 8.45 -6.35
CA ALA A 39 5.35 8.99 -7.63
C ALA A 39 3.91 8.56 -7.88
N GLY A 40 3.03 9.53 -8.13
CA GLY A 40 1.62 9.27 -8.37
C GLY A 40 1.02 10.26 -9.36
N SER A 41 -0.02 9.82 -10.04
CA SER A 41 -0.83 10.65 -10.92
C SER A 41 -2.19 10.87 -10.28
N TYR A 42 -2.79 12.02 -10.58
CA TYR A 42 -4.20 12.22 -10.29
C TYR A 42 -5.05 11.77 -11.49
N TYR A 43 -6.14 11.05 -11.21
CA TYR A 43 -7.10 10.63 -12.22
C TYR A 43 -8.30 11.56 -12.18
N TYR A 44 -8.64 12.20 -13.30
CA TYR A 44 -9.87 12.97 -13.45
C TYR A 44 -11.00 12.09 -13.98
N PRO A 45 -12.18 12.10 -13.35
CA PRO A 45 -13.33 11.40 -13.88
C PRO A 45 -13.80 12.09 -15.17
N LYS A 46 -14.22 11.33 -16.19
CA LYS A 46 -14.74 11.90 -17.43
C LYS A 46 -16.18 12.42 -17.24
N THR A 47 -16.96 11.73 -16.41
CA THR A 47 -18.33 12.07 -16.01
C THR A 47 -18.54 11.85 -14.51
N SER A 48 -19.65 12.33 -13.94
CA SER A 48 -19.99 12.07 -12.54
C SER A 48 -20.10 10.58 -12.20
N ASP A 49 -20.45 9.76 -13.18
CA ASP A 49 -20.64 8.32 -13.00
C ASP A 49 -19.30 7.57 -12.93
N ASP A 50 -18.21 8.21 -13.38
CA ASP A 50 -16.86 7.63 -13.39
C ASP A 50 -16.11 7.81 -12.06
N MET A 51 -16.73 8.41 -11.03
CA MET A 51 -16.09 8.67 -9.74
C MET A 51 -15.57 7.38 -9.07
N ALA A 52 -16.35 6.29 -9.13
CA ALA A 52 -15.92 5.01 -8.57
C ALA A 52 -14.73 4.42 -9.35
N ALA A 53 -14.73 4.54 -10.67
CA ALA A 53 -13.63 4.08 -11.52
C ALA A 53 -12.36 4.91 -11.28
N GLN A 54 -12.51 6.22 -11.08
CA GLN A 54 -11.44 7.13 -10.71
C GLN A 54 -10.76 6.72 -9.40
N LYS A 55 -11.55 6.42 -8.35
CA LYS A 55 -10.99 5.95 -7.07
C LYS A 55 -10.22 4.65 -7.23
N VAL A 56 -10.77 3.70 -7.97
CA VAL A 56 -10.11 2.42 -8.25
C VAL A 56 -8.78 2.64 -8.99
N ALA A 57 -8.75 3.50 -10.00
CA ALA A 57 -7.53 3.82 -10.72
C ALA A 57 -6.46 4.40 -9.79
N PHE A 58 -6.85 5.33 -8.91
CA PHE A 58 -5.96 5.88 -7.90
C PHE A 58 -5.43 4.82 -6.93
N ASP A 59 -6.30 3.95 -6.38
CA ASP A 59 -5.91 2.91 -5.43
C ASP A 59 -4.91 1.92 -6.07
N PHE A 60 -5.09 1.56 -7.34
CA PHE A 60 -4.21 0.63 -8.05
C PHE A 60 -2.91 1.25 -8.57
N GLU A 61 -2.80 2.58 -8.63
CA GLU A 61 -1.57 3.26 -9.01
C GLU A 61 -0.77 3.70 -7.78
N THR A 62 -1.37 4.55 -6.95
CA THR A 62 -0.70 5.29 -5.87
C THR A 62 -1.22 4.87 -4.50
N GLY A 63 -2.54 4.68 -4.36
CA GLY A 63 -3.18 4.41 -3.08
C GLY A 63 -2.65 3.14 -2.41
N TRP A 64 -2.30 2.10 -3.15
CA TRP A 64 -1.76 0.87 -2.57
C TRP A 64 -0.36 0.98 -1.93
N VAL A 65 0.40 2.02 -2.26
CA VAL A 65 1.68 2.33 -1.58
C VAL A 65 1.44 3.26 -0.39
N MET A 66 0.50 4.19 -0.51
CA MET A 66 0.21 5.18 0.53
C MET A 66 -0.67 4.65 1.66
N HIS A 67 -1.69 3.86 1.34
CA HIS A 67 -2.69 3.38 2.28
C HIS A 67 -2.09 2.58 3.45
N PRO A 68 -1.10 1.70 3.25
CA PRO A 68 -0.47 1.01 4.37
C PRO A 68 0.16 1.94 5.40
N ILE A 69 0.69 3.10 5.00
CA ILE A 69 1.43 4.04 5.87
C ILE A 69 0.53 5.13 6.45
N PHE A 70 -0.43 5.63 5.65
CA PHE A 70 -1.15 6.87 5.97
C PHE A 70 -2.64 6.68 6.29
N SER A 71 -3.19 5.48 6.09
CA SER A 71 -4.59 5.21 6.48
C SER A 71 -4.67 4.82 7.96
N GLU A 72 -5.78 5.14 8.61
CA GLU A 72 -6.02 4.73 10.00
C GLU A 72 -6.17 3.21 10.14
N THR A 73 -6.55 2.51 9.07
CA THR A 73 -6.78 1.06 9.06
C THR A 73 -5.52 0.26 8.71
N GLY A 74 -4.48 0.93 8.20
CA GLY A 74 -3.32 0.29 7.57
C GLY A 74 -3.69 -0.64 6.41
N GLY A 75 -2.76 -1.52 6.06
CA GLY A 75 -2.95 -2.52 5.01
C GLY A 75 -3.19 -1.96 3.60
N TYR A 76 -3.53 -2.84 2.65
CA TYR A 76 -3.84 -2.43 1.28
C TYR A 76 -5.29 -1.96 1.13
N PRO A 77 -5.61 -1.08 0.15
CA PRO A 77 -6.98 -0.67 -0.12
C PRO A 77 -7.90 -1.87 -0.36
N GLU A 78 -9.07 -1.88 0.28
CA GLU A 78 -10.02 -3.00 0.24
C GLU A 78 -10.39 -3.42 -1.19
N VAL A 79 -10.60 -2.44 -2.08
CA VAL A 79 -10.96 -2.71 -3.48
C VAL A 79 -9.85 -3.46 -4.23
N MET A 80 -8.60 -3.24 -3.85
CA MET A 80 -7.45 -3.91 -4.43
C MET A 80 -7.36 -5.35 -3.94
N VAL A 81 -7.50 -5.56 -2.62
CA VAL A 81 -7.54 -6.89 -1.99
C VAL A 81 -8.64 -7.75 -2.62
N LYS A 82 -9.86 -7.22 -2.70
CA LYS A 82 -11.00 -7.91 -3.28
C LYS A 82 -10.79 -8.30 -4.74
N ARG A 83 -10.48 -7.32 -5.60
CA ARG A 83 -10.36 -7.56 -7.06
C ARG A 83 -9.19 -8.47 -7.41
N ILE A 84 -8.03 -8.33 -6.76
CA ILE A 84 -6.89 -9.21 -7.02
C ILE A 84 -7.19 -10.61 -6.52
N GLY A 85 -7.81 -10.77 -5.34
CA GLY A 85 -8.25 -12.06 -4.84
C GLY A 85 -9.23 -12.76 -5.78
N GLU A 86 -10.28 -12.05 -6.24
CA GLU A 86 -11.26 -12.55 -7.21
C GLU A 86 -10.60 -12.98 -8.53
N ASN A 87 -9.74 -12.14 -9.11
CA ASN A 87 -9.03 -12.47 -10.34
C ASN A 87 -8.05 -13.63 -10.16
N SER A 88 -7.39 -13.74 -9.00
CA SER A 88 -6.47 -14.85 -8.72
C SER A 88 -7.23 -16.18 -8.66
N ARG A 89 -8.40 -16.22 -8.00
CA ARG A 89 -9.28 -17.40 -7.99
C ARG A 89 -9.82 -17.73 -9.38
N ALA A 90 -10.23 -16.73 -10.16
CA ALA A 90 -10.71 -16.92 -11.53
C ALA A 90 -9.64 -17.50 -12.47
N GLU A 91 -8.36 -17.20 -12.19
CA GLU A 91 -7.20 -17.77 -12.88
C GLU A 91 -6.75 -19.13 -12.30
N GLY A 92 -7.47 -19.68 -11.33
CA GLY A 92 -7.18 -20.99 -10.73
C GLY A 92 -6.02 -20.99 -9.72
N LEU A 93 -5.63 -19.83 -9.19
CA LEU A 93 -4.62 -19.74 -8.14
C LEU A 93 -5.24 -20.06 -6.77
N GLU A 94 -4.52 -20.85 -5.96
CA GLU A 94 -4.93 -21.19 -4.59
C GLU A 94 -4.89 -19.99 -3.65
N GLU A 95 -3.97 -19.05 -3.90
CA GLU A 95 -3.75 -17.86 -3.08
C GLU A 95 -3.85 -16.57 -3.90
N SER A 96 -4.12 -15.46 -3.22
CA SER A 96 -4.07 -14.13 -3.82
C SER A 96 -2.66 -13.79 -4.29
N ARG A 97 -2.55 -13.17 -5.46
CA ARG A 97 -1.27 -12.61 -5.94
C ARG A 97 -0.79 -11.40 -5.12
N LEU A 98 -1.69 -10.74 -4.40
CA LEU A 98 -1.38 -9.64 -3.49
C LEU A 98 -1.06 -10.24 -2.10
N PRO A 99 0.15 -10.02 -1.56
CA PRO A 99 0.47 -10.43 -0.19
C PRO A 99 -0.42 -9.75 0.83
N GLU A 100 -0.62 -10.37 1.98
CA GLU A 100 -1.38 -9.82 3.09
C GLU A 100 -0.42 -9.31 4.19
N PHE A 101 -0.75 -8.17 4.79
CA PHE A 101 -0.11 -7.76 6.03
C PHE A 101 -0.77 -8.52 7.17
N SER A 102 0.03 -9.11 8.05
CA SER A 102 -0.49 -9.63 9.31
C SER A 102 -0.93 -8.46 10.21
N PRO A 103 -1.77 -8.70 11.23
CA PRO A 103 -2.15 -7.64 12.17
C PRO A 103 -0.94 -6.93 12.79
N GLU A 104 0.13 -7.67 13.13
CA GLU A 104 1.33 -7.04 13.67
C GLU A 104 2.01 -6.11 12.66
N TRP A 105 1.97 -6.44 11.37
CA TRP A 105 2.51 -5.58 10.33
C TRP A 105 1.58 -4.42 9.95
N ILE A 106 0.27 -4.56 10.14
CA ILE A 106 -0.69 -3.45 9.97
C ILE A 106 -0.42 -2.38 11.04
N ASP A 107 -0.18 -2.79 12.29
CA ASP A 107 0.09 -1.86 13.38
C ASP A 107 1.50 -1.25 13.31
N TYR A 108 2.45 -1.95 12.68
CA TYR A 108 3.85 -1.56 12.64
C TYR A 108 4.21 -0.63 11.46
N VAL A 109 3.51 -0.75 10.33
CA VAL A 109 3.75 0.06 9.11
C VAL A 109 3.04 1.40 9.22
#